data_AF-A0A2V8SEI3-F1
#
_entry.id   AF-A0A2V8SEI3-F1
#
_cell.length_a   1.000
_cell.length_b   1.000
_cell.length_c   1.000
_cell.angle_alpha   90.00
_cell.angle_beta   90.00
_cell.angle_gamma   90.00
#
_symmetry.space_group_name_H-M   'P 1'
#
loop_
_entity.id
_entity.type
_entity.pdbx_description
1 polymer ?
#
loop_
_entity_poly.entity_id
_entity_poly.type
_entity_poly.pdbx_seq_one_letter_code
_entity_poly.pdbx_strand_id
1 'polypeptide(L)'
;MWRQLLPYATSFDEFISPNEDTRLEALISDPDSFRQEREILRREVDRILETALHQLPPRERYIIERRFGMKGGSELTLEAVSRILKLSKERVRQLEREALLKLRLSLNDMRGQLMGA
;
A
#
# COMPACT_ATOMS: atom_id res chain seq x y z
N MET A 1 42.43 -14.56 -53.27
CA MET A 1 43.05 -13.49 -52.46
C MET A 1 42.06 -13.13 -51.36
N TRP A 2 42.48 -13.30 -50.10
CA TRP A 2 41.63 -13.34 -48.92
C TRP A 2 41.23 -11.94 -48.42
N ARG A 3 39.97 -11.83 -47.96
CA ARG A 3 39.43 -11.13 -46.76
C ARG A 3 40.12 -9.86 -46.23
N GLN A 4 39.25 -8.95 -45.75
CA GLN A 4 39.45 -7.82 -44.82
C GLN A 4 39.81 -6.50 -45.54
N LEU A 5 39.20 -5.35 -45.27
CA LEU A 5 38.93 -4.73 -43.98
C LEU A 5 37.71 -3.80 -44.09
N LEU A 6 36.80 -3.84 -43.13
CA LEU A 6 35.89 -2.71 -42.86
C LEU A 6 36.67 -1.69 -42.03
N PRO A 7 36.58 -0.40 -42.39
CA PRO A 7 36.60 0.63 -41.37
C PRO A 7 35.41 1.57 -41.55
N TYR A 8 34.48 1.46 -40.60
CA TYR A 8 34.04 2.60 -39.78
C TYR A 8 34.19 3.99 -40.44
N ALA A 9 33.10 4.50 -41.01
CA ALA A 9 32.91 5.94 -41.14
C ALA A 9 31.40 6.24 -41.17
N THR A 10 30.92 6.77 -40.04
CA THR A 10 29.94 7.86 -39.92
C THR A 10 28.63 7.76 -40.72
N SER A 11 27.50 7.52 -40.08
CA SER A 11 26.74 8.51 -39.28
C SER A 11 25.91 9.45 -40.14
N PHE A 12 24.66 9.59 -39.68
CA PHE A 12 23.77 10.74 -39.81
C PHE A 12 22.88 10.78 -41.07
N ASP A 13 21.56 10.90 -40.84
CA ASP A 13 20.55 11.40 -41.77
C ASP A 13 20.06 10.53 -42.92
N GLU A 14 19.71 9.26 -42.68
CA GLU A 14 18.70 8.66 -43.54
C GLU A 14 17.69 7.81 -42.75
N PHE A 15 16.46 8.34 -42.70
CA PHE A 15 15.25 7.82 -42.06
C PHE A 15 15.09 8.01 -40.54
N ILE A 16 15.03 9.28 -40.13
CA ILE A 16 14.05 9.68 -39.10
C ILE A 16 12.65 9.44 -39.69
N SER A 17 12.01 8.37 -39.24
CA SER A 17 10.61 8.31 -38.75
C SER A 17 10.16 6.84 -38.82
N PRO A 18 9.81 6.23 -37.68
CA PRO A 18 8.45 6.41 -37.17
C PRO A 18 8.35 6.63 -35.66
N ASN A 19 7.51 7.60 -35.30
CA ASN A 19 6.72 7.72 -34.08
C ASN A 19 7.48 7.99 -32.76
N GLU A 20 7.66 9.28 -32.47
CA GLU A 20 8.02 9.77 -31.14
C GLU A 20 6.95 9.46 -30.08
N ASP A 21 5.68 9.27 -30.46
CA ASP A 21 4.59 8.94 -29.52
C ASP A 21 4.75 7.54 -28.91
N THR A 22 5.25 6.55 -29.65
CA THR A 22 5.37 5.18 -29.15
C THR A 22 6.52 5.03 -28.14
N ARG A 23 7.51 5.93 -28.19
CA ARG A 23 8.70 5.86 -27.36
C ARG A 23 8.50 6.50 -25.98
N LEU A 24 7.63 7.50 -25.89
CA LEU A 24 7.17 8.06 -24.61
C LEU A 24 6.20 7.10 -23.90
N GLU A 25 5.30 6.44 -24.62
CA GLU A 25 4.40 5.43 -24.03
C GLU A 25 5.16 4.20 -23.49
N ALA A 26 6.23 3.77 -24.16
CA ALA A 26 7.08 2.67 -23.71
C ALA A 26 8.01 3.04 -22.53
N LEU A 27 8.32 4.33 -22.35
CA LEU A 27 9.06 4.86 -21.19
C LEU A 27 8.17 5.06 -19.95
N ILE A 28 6.86 5.26 -20.16
CA ILE A 28 5.89 5.49 -19.08
C ILE A 28 5.36 4.17 -18.49
N SER A 29 5.46 3.05 -19.21
CA SER A 29 5.00 1.74 -18.73
C SER A 29 6.11 0.76 -18.43
N ASP A 30 7.01 1.11 -17.51
CA ASP A 30 7.87 0.10 -16.88
C ASP A 30 7.05 -0.63 -15.79
N PRO A 31 6.72 -1.92 -15.96
CA PRO A 31 6.01 -2.68 -14.94
C PRO A 31 6.75 -2.71 -13.60
N ASP A 32 8.08 -2.50 -13.58
CA ASP A 32 8.84 -2.38 -12.33
C ASP A 32 8.62 -1.02 -11.64
N SER A 33 8.50 0.09 -12.38
CA SER A 33 8.13 1.39 -11.82
C SER A 33 6.72 1.35 -11.21
N PHE A 34 5.75 0.73 -11.88
CA PHE A 34 4.41 0.54 -11.32
C PHE A 34 4.39 -0.41 -10.11
N ARG A 35 5.26 -1.42 -10.08
CA ARG A 35 5.42 -2.28 -8.89
C ARG A 35 5.97 -1.48 -7.71
N GLN A 36 7.02 -0.69 -7.94
CA GLN A 36 7.64 0.16 -6.92
C GLN A 36 6.64 1.20 -6.37
N GLU A 37 5.91 1.88 -7.24
CA GLU A 37 4.88 2.84 -6.85
C GLU A 37 3.80 2.20 -5.97
N ARG A 38 3.29 1.02 -6.37
CA ARG A 38 2.33 0.27 -5.56
C ARG A 38 2.90 -0.16 -4.21
N GLU A 39 4.17 -0.56 -4.15
CA GLU A 39 4.82 -0.91 -2.89
C GLU A 39 4.97 0.30 -1.96
N ILE A 40 5.33 1.46 -2.51
CA ILE A 40 5.44 2.70 -1.76
C ILE A 40 4.08 3.10 -1.20
N LEU A 41 3.03 3.10 -2.05
CA LEU A 41 1.66 3.39 -1.63
C LEU A 41 1.18 2.42 -0.54
N ARG A 42 1.46 1.12 -0.69
CA ARG A 42 1.09 0.13 0.32
C ARG A 42 1.78 0.39 1.66
N ARG A 43 3.09 0.67 1.65
CA ARG A 43 3.85 0.99 2.87
C ARG A 43 3.31 2.24 3.56
N GLU A 44 2.90 3.25 2.78
CA GLU A 44 2.34 4.47 3.34
C GLU A 44 0.95 4.24 3.96
N VAL A 45 0.08 3.46 3.28
CA VAL A 45 -1.20 3.04 3.84
C VAL A 45 -1.01 2.24 5.13
N ASP A 46 -0.06 1.31 5.16
CA ASP A 46 0.26 0.51 6.34
C ASP A 46 0.73 1.41 7.50
N ARG A 47 1.59 2.41 7.23
CA ARG A 47 2.04 3.39 8.23
C ARG A 47 0.90 4.23 8.81
N ILE A 48 0.00 4.73 7.96
CA ILE A 48 -1.17 5.51 8.40
C ILE A 48 -2.08 4.62 9.28
N LEU A 49 -2.33 3.38 8.85
CA LEU A 49 -3.13 2.43 9.59
C LEU A 49 -2.49 2.09 10.95
N GLU A 50 -1.18 1.85 10.99
CA GLU A 50 -0.46 1.63 12.24
C GLU A 50 -0.58 2.84 13.17
N THR A 51 -0.43 4.05 12.65
CA THR A 51 -0.58 5.28 13.45
C THR A 51 -1.98 5.39 14.04
N ALA A 52 -3.02 5.13 13.24
CA ALA A 52 -4.42 5.12 13.71
C ALA A 52 -4.64 4.05 14.79
N LEU A 53 -4.12 2.84 14.59
CA LEU A 53 -4.21 1.75 15.58
C LEU A 53 -3.48 2.12 16.89
N HIS A 54 -2.36 2.85 16.81
CA HIS A 54 -1.61 3.29 17.99
C HIS A 54 -2.37 4.32 18.86
N GLN A 55 -3.37 5.00 18.31
CA GLN A 55 -4.25 5.89 19.06
C GLN A 55 -5.38 5.14 19.78
N LEU A 56 -5.67 3.90 19.39
CA LEU A 56 -6.67 3.08 20.08
C LEU A 56 -6.18 2.61 21.45
N PRO A 57 -7.08 2.51 22.45
CA PRO A 57 -6.81 1.80 23.69
C PRO A 57 -6.29 0.37 23.44
N PRO A 58 -5.38 -0.16 24.27
CA PRO A 58 -4.73 -1.45 24.02
C PRO A 58 -5.70 -2.61 23.78
N ARG A 59 -6.83 -2.64 24.51
CA ARG A 59 -7.86 -3.67 24.36
C ARG A 59 -8.60 -3.57 23.02
N GLU A 60 -8.94 -2.36 22.62
CA GLU A 60 -9.62 -2.08 21.34
C GLU A 60 -8.70 -2.40 20.16
N ARG A 61 -7.43 -1.96 20.24
CA ARG A 61 -6.39 -2.32 19.27
C ARG A 61 -6.26 -3.82 19.11
N TYR A 62 -6.16 -4.56 20.22
CA TYR A 62 -6.05 -6.02 20.19
C TYR A 62 -7.26 -6.67 19.50
N ILE A 63 -8.48 -6.20 19.78
CA ILE A 63 -9.69 -6.71 19.13
C ILE A 63 -9.61 -6.48 17.62
N ILE A 64 -9.28 -5.26 17.17
CA ILE A 64 -9.17 -4.95 15.74
C ILE A 64 -8.05 -5.77 15.08
N GLU A 65 -6.85 -5.79 15.66
CA GLU A 65 -5.71 -6.53 15.10
C GLU A 65 -6.04 -8.01 14.90
N ARG A 66 -6.75 -8.62 15.86
CA ARG A 66 -7.14 -10.03 15.78
C ARG A 66 -8.34 -10.29 14.87
N ARG A 67 -9.34 -9.41 14.86
CA ARG A 67 -10.55 -9.59 14.04
C ARG A 67 -10.28 -9.45 12.55
N PHE A 68 -9.30 -8.63 12.18
CA PHE A 68 -8.97 -8.29 10.79
C PHE A 68 -7.61 -8.85 10.32
N GLY A 69 -7.01 -9.77 11.09
CA GLY A 69 -5.78 -10.46 10.67
C GLY A 69 -4.58 -9.53 10.43
N MET A 70 -4.52 -8.43 11.18
CA MET A 70 -3.46 -7.43 11.02
C MET A 70 -2.15 -7.96 11.65
N LYS A 71 -1.02 -7.37 11.24
CA LYS A 71 0.34 -7.77 11.70
C LYS A 71 0.68 -9.25 11.48
N GLY A 72 0.20 -9.83 10.38
CA GLY A 72 0.47 -11.23 10.04
C GLY A 72 -0.23 -12.25 10.93
N GLY A 73 -1.18 -11.82 11.76
CA GLY A 73 -2.05 -12.71 12.52
C GLY A 73 -3.18 -13.28 11.66
N SER A 74 -3.71 -14.44 12.03
CA SER A 74 -4.94 -14.98 11.44
C SER A 74 -6.16 -14.19 11.94
N GLU A 75 -7.15 -13.99 11.08
CA GLU A 75 -8.45 -13.45 11.48
C GLU A 75 -9.12 -14.36 12.51
N LEU A 76 -9.57 -13.75 13.61
CA LEU A 76 -10.30 -14.44 14.68
C LEU A 76 -11.78 -14.05 14.66
N THR A 77 -12.63 -15.01 15.00
CA THR A 77 -14.06 -14.76 15.18
C THR A 77 -14.32 -13.97 16.48
N LEU A 78 -15.46 -13.28 16.56
CA LEU A 78 -15.92 -12.63 17.82
C LEU A 78 -15.90 -13.62 18.99
N GLU A 79 -16.22 -14.88 18.75
CA GLU A 79 -16.22 -15.92 19.77
C GLU A 79 -14.82 -16.29 20.27
N ALA A 80 -13.85 -16.42 19.37
CA ALA A 80 -12.48 -16.67 19.74
C ALA A 80 -11.92 -15.50 20.57
N VAL A 81 -12.17 -14.26 20.11
CA VAL A 81 -11.75 -13.05 20.81
C VAL A 81 -12.43 -12.92 22.17
N SER A 82 -13.73 -13.23 22.28
CA SER A 82 -14.47 -13.17 23.54
C SER A 82 -13.93 -14.16 24.57
N ARG A 83 -13.55 -15.38 24.12
CA ARG A 83 -12.91 -16.38 24.97
C ARG A 83 -11.54 -15.92 25.47
N ILE A 84 -10.70 -15.36 24.59
CA ILE A 84 -9.36 -14.90 24.95
C ILE A 84 -9.42 -13.74 25.95
N LEU A 85 -10.31 -12.77 25.72
CA LEU A 85 -10.46 -11.59 26.57
C LEU A 85 -11.31 -11.83 27.81
N LYS A 86 -11.92 -13.02 27.96
CA LYS A 86 -12.89 -13.36 29.01
C LYS A 86 -14.03 -12.34 29.11
N LEU A 87 -14.54 -11.92 27.97
CA LEU A 87 -15.66 -10.98 27.85
C LEU A 87 -16.85 -11.66 27.17
N SER A 88 -18.04 -11.08 27.32
CA SER A 88 -19.19 -11.52 26.52
C SER A 88 -19.00 -11.16 25.04
N LYS A 89 -19.62 -11.93 24.15
CA LYS A 89 -19.62 -11.64 22.69
C LYS A 89 -20.13 -10.22 22.41
N GLU A 90 -21.19 -9.79 23.09
CA GLU A 90 -21.72 -8.44 22.90
C GLU A 90 -20.74 -7.36 23.38
N ARG A 91 -20.02 -7.58 24.49
CA ARG A 91 -19.02 -6.61 24.94
C ARG A 91 -17.87 -6.48 23.95
N VAL A 92 -17.41 -7.58 23.35
CA VAL A 92 -16.43 -7.53 22.26
C VAL A 92 -16.98 -6.78 21.04
N ARG A 93 -18.24 -7.03 20.66
CA ARG A 93 -18.91 -6.35 19.55
C ARG A 93 -19.05 -4.84 19.81
N GLN A 94 -19.30 -4.42 21.05
CA GLN A 94 -19.31 -3.00 21.44
C GLN A 94 -17.93 -2.37 21.29
N LEU A 95 -16.90 -3.00 21.85
CA LEU A 95 -15.52 -2.51 21.75
C LEU A 95 -15.03 -2.45 20.30
N GLU A 96 -15.41 -3.41 19.46
CA GLU A 96 -15.13 -3.39 18.02
C GLU A 96 -15.77 -2.17 17.34
N ARG A 97 -17.05 -1.89 17.62
CA ARG A 97 -17.73 -0.70 17.08
C ARG A 97 -17.08 0.61 17.55
N GLU A 98 -16.78 0.70 18.84
CA GLU A 98 -16.11 1.88 19.42
C GLU A 98 -14.73 2.11 18.79
N ALA A 99 -13.96 1.04 18.61
CA ALA A 99 -12.65 1.09 17.97
C ALA A 99 -12.75 1.54 16.50
N LEU A 100 -13.68 0.98 15.73
CA LEU A 100 -13.90 1.36 14.32
C LEU A 100 -14.31 2.83 14.17
N LEU A 101 -15.15 3.34 15.08
CA LEU A 101 -15.51 4.76 15.09
C LEU A 101 -14.29 5.65 15.35
N LYS A 102 -13.46 5.30 16.35
CA LYS A 102 -12.22 6.04 16.65
C LYS A 102 -11.23 6.01 15.50
N LEU A 103 -11.05 4.85 14.85
CA LEU A 103 -10.21 4.73 13.65
C LEU A 103 -10.70 5.63 12.52
N ARG A 104 -12.01 5.66 12.27
CA ARG A 104 -12.59 6.52 11.23
C ARG A 104 -12.33 8.01 11.51
N LEU A 105 -12.49 8.44 12.77
CA LEU A 105 -12.23 9.83 13.16
C LEU A 105 -10.75 10.19 13.02
N SER A 106 -9.86 9.31 13.51
CA SER A 106 -8.40 9.46 13.41
C SER A 106 -7.92 9.55 11.96
N LEU A 107 -8.42 8.66 11.09
CA LEU A 107 -8.11 8.69 9.66
C LEU A 107 -8.64 9.95 8.96
N ASN A 108 -9.81 10.44 9.35
CA ASN A 108 -10.37 11.66 8.78
C ASN A 108 -9.57 12.90 9.20
N ASP A 109 -9.10 12.94 10.45
CA ASP A 109 -8.22 13.99 10.96
C ASP A 109 -6.87 13.99 10.21
N MET A 110 -6.22 12.83 10.10
CA MET A 110 -4.99 12.68 9.32
C MET A 110 -5.17 13.05 7.84
N ARG A 111 -6.31 12.71 7.24
CA ARG A 111 -6.64 13.12 5.88
C ARG A 111 -6.78 14.64 5.76
N GLY A 112 -7.35 15.31 6.76
CA GLY A 112 -7.42 16.77 6.84
C GLY A 112 -6.05 17.41 6.92
N GLN A 113 -5.12 16.82 7.67
CA GLN A 113 -3.72 17.29 7.77
C GLN A 113 -2.95 17.13 6.46
N LEU A 114 -3.16 16.03 5.73
CA LEU A 114 -2.49 15.75 4.45
C LEU A 114 -3.01 16.63 3.29
N MET A 115 -4.27 17.05 3.34
CA MET A 115 -4.90 17.90 2.31
C MET A 115 -4.85 19.40 2.65
N GLY A 116 -4.29 19.76 3.80
CA GLY A 116 -4.30 21.12 4.37
C GLY A 116 -2.98 21.88 4.30
N ALA A 117 -2.01 21.44 3.47
CA ALA A 117 -0.73 22.11 3.22
C ALA A 117 -0.63 22.54 1.75
#